data_AF-A0A9W6T4A8-F1
#
_entry.id   AF-A0A9W6T4A8-F1
#
_cell.length_a   1.000
_cell.length_b   1.000
_cell.length_c   1.000
_cell.angle_alpha   90.00
_cell.angle_beta   90.00
_cell.angle_gamma   90.00
#
_symmetry.space_group_name_H-M   'P 1'
#
loop_
_entity.id
_entity.type
_entity.pdbx_description
1 polymer ?
#
loop_
_entity_poly.entity_id
_entity_poly.type
_entity_poly.pdbx_seq_one_letter_code
_entity_poly.pdbx_strand_id
1 'polypeptide(L)'
;MRLKKIDSSTSMPDYSDDDMIDYQGQDNDQFDEDALNDEEYEDLYELLPKIQEFSKSFNNPELTELKLKELLWLNYFDLEKTKTEIQSNFKKILEKRMYLLFP
;
A
#
# COMPACT_ATOMS: atom_id res chain seq x y z
N MET A 1 42.74 52.85 10.71
CA MET A 1 43.36 51.68 10.03
C MET A 1 43.84 50.69 11.07
N ARG A 2 43.15 49.56 11.24
CA ARG A 2 43.66 48.39 11.97
C ARG A 2 42.85 47.14 11.61
N LEU A 3 43.60 46.10 11.19
CA LEU A 3 43.31 44.65 11.18
C LEU A 3 42.22 44.17 10.19
N LYS A 4 42.32 43.01 9.51
CA LYS A 4 43.14 41.79 9.66
C LYS A 4 43.19 41.07 8.30
N LYS A 5 44.31 40.38 8.01
CA LYS A 5 44.39 39.32 7.00
C LYS A 5 43.44 38.18 7.39
N ILE A 6 42.76 37.58 6.41
CA ILE A 6 42.36 36.17 6.43
C ILE A 6 42.38 35.65 5.00
N ASP A 7 42.68 34.36 4.92
CA ASP A 7 43.41 33.68 3.86
C ASP A 7 42.56 33.23 2.67
N SER A 8 43.27 32.91 1.58
CA SER A 8 42.78 32.11 0.47
C SER A 8 42.06 30.87 0.98
N SER A 9 40.86 30.62 0.48
CA SER A 9 40.39 29.28 0.12
C SER A 9 39.18 29.41 -0.77
N THR A 10 39.34 28.91 -1.99
CA THR A 10 38.26 28.49 -2.89
C THR A 10 37.24 27.69 -2.09
N SER A 11 36.12 28.30 -1.73
CA SER A 11 34.97 27.53 -1.27
C SER A 11 34.24 27.07 -2.53
N MET A 12 34.57 25.86 -2.98
CA MET A 12 33.62 25.08 -3.75
C MET A 12 32.31 25.03 -2.95
N PRO A 13 31.14 25.11 -3.61
CA PRO A 13 29.89 24.89 -2.91
C PRO A 13 29.98 23.53 -2.22
N ASP A 14 29.99 23.57 -0.89
CA ASP A 14 29.74 22.42 -0.05
C ASP A 14 28.34 21.95 -0.46
N TYR A 15 28.27 20.85 -1.22
CA TYR A 15 27.02 20.13 -1.39
C TYR A 15 26.73 19.53 -0.01
N SER A 16 26.17 20.35 0.86
CA SER A 16 25.57 19.90 2.10
C SER A 16 24.60 18.80 1.70
N ASP A 17 24.88 17.60 2.16
CA ASP A 17 24.10 16.38 2.01
C ASP A 17 22.75 16.46 2.77
N ASP A 18 22.22 17.67 2.93
CA ASP A 18 21.04 18.06 3.71
C ASP A 18 19.78 18.17 2.84
N ASP A 19 19.89 17.94 1.53
CA ASP A 19 18.74 17.67 0.65
C ASP A 19 18.50 16.15 0.49
N MET A 20 19.15 15.33 1.31
CA MET A 20 18.82 13.92 1.44
C MET A 20 17.51 13.77 2.20
N ILE A 21 16.44 13.74 1.41
CA ILE A 21 15.24 12.96 1.67
C ILE A 21 14.49 13.46 2.91
N ASP A 22 13.56 14.38 2.69
CA ASP A 22 12.34 14.47 3.50
C ASP A 22 11.56 13.15 3.33
N TYR A 23 12.08 12.07 3.91
CA TYR A 23 11.37 10.82 4.13
C TYR A 23 10.40 11.18 5.25
N GLN A 24 9.31 11.84 4.86
CA GLN A 24 8.20 12.12 5.74
C GLN A 24 7.73 10.77 6.25
N GLY A 25 8.20 10.43 7.46
CA GLY A 25 7.77 9.25 8.18
C GLY A 25 6.26 9.30 8.33
N GLN A 26 5.59 8.46 7.56
CA GLN A 26 4.25 7.99 7.86
C GLN A 26 4.11 6.61 7.23
N ASP A 27 4.42 5.58 8.00
CA ASP A 27 3.97 4.20 7.77
C ASP A 27 2.41 4.15 7.81
N ASN A 28 1.79 4.80 6.84
CA ASN A 28 0.42 4.62 6.42
C ASN A 28 0.52 4.29 4.94
N ASP A 29 1.06 3.12 4.63
CA ASP A 29 1.01 2.48 3.31
C ASP A 29 -0.46 2.19 2.96
N GLN A 30 -1.21 3.27 2.75
CA GLN A 30 -2.57 3.26 2.28
C GLN A 30 -2.47 3.17 0.77
N PHE A 31 -3.19 2.22 0.18
CA PHE A 31 -3.25 2.07 -1.26
C PHE A 31 -3.58 3.41 -1.93
N ASP A 32 -2.63 3.88 -2.75
CA ASP A 32 -2.75 5.05 -3.59
C ASP A 32 -2.60 4.62 -5.05
N GLU A 33 -3.69 4.75 -5.81
CA GLU A 33 -3.74 4.34 -7.21
C GLU A 33 -2.91 5.25 -8.11
N ASP A 34 -2.79 6.54 -7.76
CA ASP A 34 -2.01 7.52 -8.51
C ASP A 34 -0.49 7.32 -8.32
N ALA A 35 -0.10 6.54 -7.31
CA ALA A 35 1.28 6.20 -7.03
C ALA A 35 1.76 4.94 -7.78
N LEU A 36 0.86 4.22 -8.47
CA LEU A 36 1.21 3.04 -9.27
C LEU A 36 1.97 3.45 -10.53
N ASN A 37 2.93 2.62 -10.91
CA ASN A 37 3.52 2.73 -12.24
C ASN A 37 2.59 2.16 -13.32
N ASP A 38 2.92 2.38 -14.60
CA ASP A 38 2.08 1.93 -15.73
C ASP A 38 1.80 0.42 -15.73
N GLU A 39 2.81 -0.41 -15.41
CA GLU A 39 2.69 -1.87 -15.36
C GLU A 39 1.77 -2.31 -14.20
N GLU A 40 1.97 -1.74 -13.01
CA GLU A 40 1.13 -2.02 -11.84
C GLU A 40 -0.31 -1.57 -12.04
N TYR A 41 -0.52 -0.45 -12.72
CA TYR A 41 -1.85 0.04 -13.07
C TYR A 41 -2.54 -0.91 -14.06
N GLU A 42 -1.83 -1.38 -15.10
CA GLU A 42 -2.33 -2.39 -16.03
C GLU A 42 -2.69 -3.70 -15.30
N ASP A 43 -1.80 -4.21 -14.46
CA ASP A 43 -2.00 -5.42 -13.66
C ASP A 43 -3.20 -5.29 -12.72
N LEU A 44 -3.34 -4.13 -12.05
CA LEU A 44 -4.47 -3.84 -11.18
C LEU A 44 -5.77 -4.04 -11.94
N TYR A 45 -5.92 -3.40 -13.10
CA TYR A 45 -7.16 -3.43 -13.87
C TYR A 45 -7.37 -4.74 -14.62
N GLU A 46 -6.32 -5.53 -14.90
CA GLU A 46 -6.46 -6.89 -15.42
C GLU A 46 -6.99 -7.87 -14.36
N LEU A 47 -6.54 -7.73 -13.12
CA LEU A 47 -6.81 -8.68 -12.03
C LEU A 47 -8.02 -8.32 -11.18
N LEU A 48 -8.33 -7.03 -11.05
CA LEU A 48 -9.49 -6.54 -10.29
C LEU A 48 -10.81 -7.25 -10.65
N PRO A 49 -11.19 -7.42 -11.92
CA PRO A 49 -12.44 -8.14 -12.24
C PRO A 49 -12.41 -9.60 -11.79
N LYS A 50 -11.24 -10.26 -11.88
CA LYS A 50 -11.06 -11.68 -11.48
C LYS A 50 -11.23 -11.84 -9.96
N ILE A 51 -10.64 -10.93 -9.17
CA ILE A 51 -10.76 -10.97 -7.71
C ILE A 51 -12.15 -10.51 -7.23
N GLN A 52 -12.79 -9.57 -7.92
CA GLN A 52 -14.16 -9.16 -7.65
C GLN A 52 -15.17 -10.29 -7.86
N GLU A 53 -15.01 -11.09 -8.92
CA GLU A 53 -15.86 -12.25 -9.14
C GLU A 53 -15.69 -13.29 -8.03
N PHE A 54 -14.44 -13.53 -7.62
CA PHE A 54 -14.12 -14.44 -6.53
C PHE A 54 -14.70 -13.97 -5.18
N SER A 55 -14.57 -12.67 -4.86
CA SER A 55 -14.99 -12.10 -3.58
C SER A 55 -16.51 -12.11 -3.36
N LYS A 56 -17.31 -12.07 -4.45
CA LYS A 56 -18.78 -12.19 -4.38
C LYS A 56 -19.26 -13.44 -3.64
N SER A 57 -18.49 -14.53 -3.66
CA SER A 57 -18.85 -15.78 -2.97
C SER A 57 -18.83 -15.67 -1.45
N PHE A 58 -18.14 -14.67 -0.88
CA PHE A 58 -17.95 -14.52 0.57
C PHE A 58 -19.06 -13.71 1.24
N ASN A 59 -19.85 -12.93 0.49
CA ASN A 59 -20.88 -12.02 1.00
C ASN A 59 -20.39 -11.15 2.18
N ASN A 60 -19.14 -10.66 2.11
CA ASN A 60 -18.54 -9.84 3.15
C ASN A 60 -18.59 -8.34 2.75
N PRO A 61 -19.26 -7.46 3.52
CA PRO A 61 -19.38 -6.04 3.20
C PRO A 61 -18.04 -5.28 3.28
N GLU A 62 -17.01 -5.84 3.93
CA GLU A 62 -15.68 -5.23 4.00
C GLU A 62 -14.87 -5.41 2.70
N LEU A 63 -15.24 -6.37 1.85
CA LEU A 63 -14.65 -6.59 0.51
C LEU A 63 -15.19 -5.58 -0.51
N THR A 64 -15.01 -4.30 -0.20
CA THR A 64 -15.26 -3.18 -1.13
C THR A 64 -14.25 -3.19 -2.26
N GLU A 65 -14.54 -2.50 -3.36
CA GLU A 65 -13.57 -2.36 -4.47
C GLU A 65 -12.23 -1.78 -4.01
N LEU A 66 -12.26 -0.71 -3.22
CA LEU A 66 -11.05 -0.11 -2.63
C LEU A 66 -10.25 -1.16 -1.84
N LYS A 67 -10.93 -1.99 -1.05
CA LYS A 67 -10.24 -3.04 -0.29
C LYS A 67 -9.64 -4.12 -1.18
N LEU A 68 -10.31 -4.47 -2.28
CA LEU A 68 -9.77 -5.43 -3.25
C LEU A 68 -8.55 -4.87 -3.99
N LYS A 69 -8.57 -3.58 -4.35
CA LYS A 69 -7.41 -2.89 -4.93
C LYS A 69 -6.23 -2.88 -3.96
N GLU A 70 -6.47 -2.52 -2.70
CA GLU A 70 -5.47 -2.56 -1.63
C GLU A 70 -4.90 -3.97 -1.43
N LEU A 71 -5.74 -5.00 -1.42
CA LEU A 71 -5.29 -6.40 -1.28
C LEU A 71 -4.50 -6.90 -2.49
N LEU A 72 -4.78 -6.42 -3.69
CA LEU A 72 -3.95 -6.72 -4.86
C LEU A 72 -2.58 -6.06 -4.73
N TRP A 73 -2.54 -4.78 -4.37
CA TRP A 73 -1.31 -4.03 -4.17
C TRP A 73 -0.42 -4.62 -3.07
N LEU A 74 -0.98 -4.92 -1.89
CA LEU A 74 -0.24 -5.55 -0.78
C LEU A 74 0.32 -6.93 -1.12
N ASN A 75 -0.26 -7.61 -2.10
CA ASN A 75 0.20 -8.92 -2.57
C ASN A 75 1.02 -8.84 -3.86
N TYR A 76 1.48 -7.65 -4.26
CA TYR A 76 2.26 -7.44 -5.48
C TYR A 76 1.55 -7.96 -6.74
N PHE A 77 0.24 -7.71 -6.82
CA PHE A 77 -0.62 -8.13 -7.93
C PHE A 77 -0.60 -9.66 -8.19
N ASP A 78 -0.28 -10.45 -7.16
CA ASP A 78 -0.33 -11.91 -7.24
C ASP A 78 -1.75 -12.40 -6.92
N LEU A 79 -2.49 -12.76 -7.97
CA LEU A 79 -3.89 -13.19 -7.87
C LEU A 79 -4.09 -14.35 -6.87
N GLU A 80 -3.20 -15.33 -6.83
CA GLU A 80 -3.37 -16.52 -5.99
C GLU A 80 -3.07 -16.20 -4.51
N LYS A 81 -2.06 -15.34 -4.25
CA LYS A 81 -1.83 -14.83 -2.90
C LYS A 81 -3.00 -13.99 -2.41
N THR A 82 -3.52 -13.08 -3.23
CA THR A 82 -4.69 -12.26 -2.87
C THR A 82 -5.91 -13.12 -2.57
N LYS A 83 -6.20 -14.17 -3.37
CA LYS A 83 -7.29 -15.11 -3.08
C LYS A 83 -7.10 -15.82 -1.74
N THR A 84 -5.88 -16.25 -1.45
CA THR A 84 -5.53 -16.92 -0.18
C THR A 84 -5.75 -15.99 1.01
N GLU A 85 -5.38 -14.72 0.86
CA GLU A 85 -5.57 -13.68 1.87
C GLU A 85 -7.06 -13.40 2.11
N ILE A 86 -7.85 -13.27 1.04
CA ILE A 86 -9.31 -13.12 1.13
C ILE A 86 -9.95 -14.31 1.83
N GLN A 87 -9.56 -15.53 1.45
CA GLN A 87 -10.04 -16.77 2.07
C GLN A 87 -9.69 -16.89 3.54
N SER A 88 -8.54 -16.36 3.96
CA SER A 88 -8.07 -16.48 5.34
C SER A 88 -8.73 -15.45 6.25
N ASN A 89 -8.88 -14.21 5.77
CA ASN A 89 -9.31 -13.07 6.59
C ASN A 89 -10.80 -12.75 6.48
N PHE A 90 -11.43 -13.04 5.34
CA PHE A 90 -12.81 -12.62 5.05
C PHE A 90 -13.77 -13.80 4.96
N LYS A 91 -13.45 -14.91 5.66
CA LYS A 91 -14.32 -16.10 5.72
C LYS A 91 -15.76 -15.70 6.01
N LYS A 92 -16.67 -16.34 5.28
CA LYS A 92 -18.11 -16.16 5.41
C LYS A 92 -18.50 -16.23 6.89
N ILE A 93 -19.15 -15.19 7.41
CA ILE A 93 -19.70 -15.17 8.77
C ILE A 93 -20.84 -16.20 8.81
N LEU A 94 -20.51 -17.48 8.99
CA LEU A 94 -21.53 -18.53 9.08
C LEU A 94 -22.00 -18.79 10.51
N GLU A 95 -21.28 -18.38 11.56
CA GLU A 95 -21.54 -18.96 12.88
C GLU A 95 -21.50 -17.98 14.05
N LYS A 96 -22.29 -16.89 13.99
CA LYS A 96 -22.75 -16.25 15.25
C LYS A 96 -24.20 -16.56 15.62
N ARG A 97 -24.96 -17.21 14.73
CA ARG A 97 -26.32 -17.69 15.04
C ARG A 97 -26.40 -19.15 15.49
N MET A 98 -25.36 -19.96 15.28
CA MET A 98 -25.38 -21.38 15.68
C MET A 98 -25.05 -21.60 17.16
N TYR A 99 -24.29 -20.69 17.80
CA TYR A 99 -23.96 -20.76 19.23
C TYR A 99 -25.02 -20.19 20.18
N LEU A 100 -26.13 -19.65 19.66
CA LEU A 100 -27.28 -19.18 20.48
C LEU A 100 -28.46 -20.16 20.48
N LEU A 101 -28.32 -21.34 19.86
CA LEU A 101 -29.39 -22.33 19.67
C LEU A 101 -29.18 -23.64 20.46
N PHE A 102 -28.15 -23.70 21.31
CA PHE A 102 -28.01 -24.76 22.31
C PHE A 102 -28.37 -24.19 23.69
N PRO A 103 -29.58 -24.50 24.22
CA PRO A 103 -30.01 -24.10 25.55
C PRO A 103 -29.24 -24.83 26.68
#